data_AF-A0AAD4BHE9-F1
#
_entry.id   AF-A0AAD4BHE9-F1
#
_cell.length_a   1.000
_cell.length_b   1.000
_cell.length_c   1.000
_cell.angle_alpha   90.00
_cell.angle_beta   90.00
_cell.angle_gamma   90.00
#
_symmetry.space_group_name_H-M   'P 1'
#
loop_
_entity.id
_entity.type
_entity.pdbx_description
1 polymer ?
#
loop_
_entity_poly.entity_id
_entity_poly.type
_entity_poly.pdbx_seq_one_letter_code
_entity_poly.pdbx_strand_id
1 'polypeptide(L)'
;MQSRIKESQTPFANDVRDITMARKTTSVLISPEKAAPQLWKLEIVRDRDRVEYAQTSRLNLKHTFALKGPVDIVGQCHFGGKDDQFVLCAGKAGDVHIWDRETAALLHCIRPQNAPGVGDLTCIGWNCATDDPMMLATGSHDGTIRIYSTAPRDGQSDDESYLEHTEGDRTTNYSVHSGG
;
A
#
# COMPACT_ATOMS: atom_id res chain seq x y z
N MET A 1 -15.05 -16.15 -30.85
CA MET A 1 -13.94 -16.62 -29.98
C MET A 1 -12.96 -15.46 -29.87
N GLN A 2 -12.88 -14.77 -28.73
CA GLN A 2 -11.98 -13.63 -28.54
C GLN A 2 -10.56 -14.15 -28.30
N SER A 3 -9.64 -13.94 -29.25
CA SER A 3 -8.23 -14.27 -29.05
C SER A 3 -7.61 -13.25 -28.10
N ARG A 4 -6.99 -13.72 -27.01
CA ARG A 4 -6.19 -12.86 -26.14
C ARG A 4 -4.87 -12.59 -26.85
N ILE A 5 -4.66 -11.34 -27.27
CA ILE A 5 -3.41 -10.88 -27.86
C ILE A 5 -2.57 -10.28 -26.74
N LYS A 6 -1.31 -10.69 -26.65
CA LYS A 6 -0.35 -10.10 -25.73
C LYS A 6 0.27 -8.86 -26.36
N GLU A 7 0.03 -7.69 -25.75
CA GLU A 7 0.51 -6.40 -26.25
C GLU A 7 1.99 -6.14 -25.91
N SER A 8 2.43 -6.55 -24.71
CA SER A 8 3.78 -6.29 -24.21
C SER A 8 4.21 -7.33 -23.16
N GLN A 9 5.52 -7.48 -22.97
CA GLN A 9 6.11 -8.22 -21.86
C GLN A 9 7.26 -7.42 -21.26
N THR A 10 7.17 -7.12 -19.97
CA THR A 10 8.27 -6.53 -19.23
C THR A 10 8.81 -7.58 -18.24
N PRO A 11 10.08 -7.98 -18.34
CA PRO A 11 10.69 -8.88 -17.38
C PRO A 11 10.64 -8.29 -15.96
N PHE A 12 10.36 -9.14 -14.99
CA PHE A 12 10.30 -8.78 -13.59
C PHE A 12 11.08 -9.83 -12.78
N ALA A 13 12.00 -9.39 -11.92
CA ALA A 13 13.03 -10.25 -11.35
C ALA A 13 12.57 -11.10 -10.15
N ASN A 14 11.40 -10.81 -9.57
CA ASN A 14 10.92 -11.45 -8.34
C ASN A 14 9.58 -12.15 -8.59
N ASP A 15 9.23 -13.11 -7.76
CA ASP A 15 7.87 -13.66 -7.77
C ASP A 15 6.87 -12.57 -7.37
N VAL A 16 5.81 -12.44 -8.16
CA VAL A 16 4.77 -11.44 -7.96
C VAL A 16 3.68 -12.05 -7.11
N ARG A 17 3.46 -11.48 -5.92
CA ARG A 17 2.35 -11.85 -5.05
C ARG A 17 1.05 -11.25 -5.54
N ASP A 18 1.07 -9.97 -5.89
CA ASP A 18 -0.11 -9.26 -6.35
C ASP A 18 0.22 -8.04 -7.23
N ILE A 19 -0.77 -7.62 -8.03
CA ILE A 19 -0.72 -6.42 -8.87
C ILE A 19 -1.97 -5.59 -8.62
N THR A 20 -1.79 -4.39 -8.09
CA THR A 20 -2.88 -3.44 -7.82
C THR A 20 -2.79 -2.23 -8.76
N MET A 21 -3.91 -1.79 -9.33
CA MET A 21 -3.98 -0.56 -10.12
C MET A 21 -4.47 0.62 -9.27
N ALA A 22 -3.92 1.80 -9.50
CA ALA A 22 -4.44 3.02 -8.90
C ALA A 22 -5.85 3.34 -9.43
N ARG A 23 -6.69 3.98 -8.63
CA ARG A 23 -8.09 4.30 -8.96
C ARG A 23 -8.21 5.38 -10.02
N LYS A 24 -7.29 6.35 -10.01
CA LYS A 24 -7.38 7.59 -10.82
C LYS A 24 -6.24 7.79 -11.81
N THR A 25 -5.11 7.09 -11.64
CA THR A 25 -3.92 7.26 -12.47
C THR A 25 -3.57 5.97 -13.20
N THR A 26 -2.74 6.05 -14.24
CA THR A 26 -2.20 4.86 -14.92
C THR A 26 -1.01 4.26 -14.15
N SER A 27 -1.11 4.23 -12.83
CA SER A 27 -0.09 3.67 -11.95
C SER A 27 -0.45 2.24 -11.57
N VAL A 28 0.54 1.38 -11.55
CA VAL A 28 0.43 -0.03 -11.20
C VAL A 28 1.42 -0.31 -10.08
N LEU A 29 0.92 -0.84 -8.96
CA LEU A 29 1.73 -1.29 -7.84
C LEU A 29 1.92 -2.80 -7.95
N ILE A 30 3.16 -3.22 -8.05
CA ILE A 30 3.54 -4.63 -8.04
C ILE A 30 4.05 -4.96 -6.64
N SER A 31 3.45 -5.98 -6.03
CA SER A 31 3.77 -6.48 -4.70
C SER A 31 4.57 -7.78 -4.86
N PRO A 32 5.90 -7.77 -4.68
CA PRO A 32 6.71 -8.97 -4.78
C PRO A 32 6.58 -9.83 -3.53
N GLU A 33 6.92 -11.11 -3.61
CA GLU A 33 6.88 -11.98 -2.44
C GLU A 33 7.95 -11.64 -1.38
N LYS A 34 9.17 -11.33 -1.83
CA LYS A 34 10.37 -11.21 -0.97
C LYS A 34 11.23 -10.00 -1.31
N ALA A 35 10.64 -8.96 -1.92
CA ALA A 35 11.34 -7.76 -2.32
C ALA A 35 10.47 -6.52 -2.12
N ALA A 36 11.11 -5.35 -2.13
CA ALA A 36 10.46 -4.05 -2.02
C ALA A 36 9.34 -3.87 -3.07
N PRO A 37 8.17 -3.31 -2.68
CA PRO A 37 7.11 -2.97 -3.62
C PRO A 37 7.60 -2.04 -4.72
N GLN A 38 7.02 -2.16 -5.92
CA GLN A 38 7.43 -1.34 -7.06
C GLN A 38 6.25 -0.61 -7.69
N LEU A 39 6.43 0.69 -7.95
CA LEU A 39 5.50 1.50 -8.71
C LEU A 39 5.90 1.49 -10.18
N TRP A 40 4.95 1.17 -11.03
CA TRP A 40 5.08 1.16 -12.47
C TRP A 40 4.07 2.13 -13.08
N LYS A 41 4.44 2.75 -14.20
CA LYS A 41 3.53 3.56 -15.01
C LYS A 41 3.14 2.78 -16.25
N LEU A 42 1.84 2.63 -16.44
CA LEU A 42 1.23 2.11 -17.66
C LEU A 42 1.07 3.26 -18.66
N GLU A 43 1.72 3.14 -19.80
CA GLU A 43 1.67 4.13 -20.88
C GLU A 43 1.20 3.47 -22.17
N ILE A 44 0.26 4.14 -22.84
CA ILE A 44 -0.21 3.71 -24.16
C ILE A 44 0.64 4.42 -25.21
N VAL A 45 1.42 3.63 -25.96
CA VAL A 45 2.37 4.13 -26.96
C VAL A 45 1.88 3.71 -28.34
N ARG A 46 2.06 4.57 -29.35
CA ARG A 46 1.81 4.17 -30.75
C ARG A 46 2.87 3.15 -31.18
N ASP A 47 2.40 1.99 -31.62
CA ASP A 47 3.23 1.00 -32.26
C ASP A 47 3.55 1.47 -33.68
N ARG A 48 4.83 1.75 -33.95
CA ARG A 48 5.28 2.21 -35.27
C ARG A 48 5.50 1.05 -36.24
N ASP A 49 5.62 -0.17 -35.73
CA ASP A 49 5.96 -1.36 -36.51
C ASP A 49 4.72 -2.17 -36.91
N ARG A 50 3.53 -1.83 -36.38
CA ARG A 50 2.24 -2.40 -36.79
C ARG A 50 1.55 -1.52 -37.83
N VAL A 51 1.05 -2.19 -38.87
CA VAL A 51 0.52 -1.59 -40.12
C VAL A 51 -0.78 -0.81 -39.90
N GLU A 52 -1.56 -1.18 -38.90
CA GLU A 52 -2.69 -0.39 -38.40
C GLU A 52 -2.20 0.39 -37.19
N TYR A 53 -2.75 1.60 -36.95
CA TYR A 53 -2.45 2.51 -35.83
C TYR A 53 -2.64 1.89 -34.43
N ALA A 54 -1.96 0.78 -34.16
CA ALA A 54 -2.10 -0.04 -33.00
C ALA A 54 -1.43 0.70 -31.87
N GLN A 55 -2.23 1.04 -30.88
CA GLN A 55 -1.72 1.46 -29.60
C GLN A 55 -1.28 0.19 -28.85
N THR A 56 -0.10 0.23 -28.22
CA THR A 56 0.39 -0.84 -27.36
C THR A 56 0.64 -0.29 -25.96
N SER A 57 0.24 -1.05 -24.96
CA SER A 57 0.44 -0.70 -23.56
C SER A 57 1.84 -1.12 -23.09
N ARG A 58 2.59 -0.20 -22.47
CA ARG A 58 3.93 -0.46 -21.91
C ARG A 58 3.97 -0.12 -20.43
N LEU A 59 4.68 -0.94 -19.66
CA LEU A 59 4.95 -0.71 -18.24
C LEU A 59 6.38 -0.21 -18.07
N ASN A 60 6.53 0.94 -17.41
CA ASN A 60 7.82 1.53 -17.06
C ASN A 60 7.95 1.62 -15.54
N LEU A 61 9.05 1.08 -15.00
CA LEU A 61 9.36 1.21 -13.57
C LEU A 61 9.55 2.69 -13.22
N LYS A 62 8.90 3.16 -12.16
CA LYS A 62 9.06 4.51 -11.62
C LYS A 62 9.82 4.50 -10.31
N HIS A 63 9.36 3.70 -9.34
CA HIS A 63 9.96 3.63 -8.02
C HIS A 63 10.04 2.19 -7.50
N THR A 64 11.06 1.95 -6.69
CA THR A 64 11.14 0.80 -5.78
C THR A 64 11.12 1.35 -4.36
N PHE A 65 10.13 0.96 -3.56
CA PHE A 65 9.92 1.52 -2.22
C PHE A 65 10.85 0.85 -1.21
N ALA A 66 11.94 1.52 -0.86
CA ALA A 66 13.01 0.94 -0.05
C ALA A 66 12.50 0.51 1.34
N LEU A 67 12.78 -0.75 1.69
CA LEU A 67 12.57 -1.32 3.01
C LEU A 67 13.85 -1.18 3.84
N LYS A 68 13.71 -0.93 5.14
CA LYS A 68 14.85 -0.86 6.06
C LYS A 68 15.25 -2.27 6.50
N GLY A 69 15.99 -2.95 5.64
CA GLY A 69 16.45 -4.33 5.85
C GLY A 69 15.48 -5.38 5.27
N PRO A 70 15.76 -6.68 5.51
CA PRO A 70 14.90 -7.76 5.06
C PRO A 70 13.55 -7.72 5.78
N VAL A 71 12.47 -7.51 5.02
CA VAL A 71 11.09 -7.57 5.52
C VAL A 71 10.34 -8.61 4.70
N ASP A 72 9.72 -9.57 5.39
CA ASP A 72 8.81 -10.54 4.77
C ASP A 72 7.44 -9.87 4.61
N ILE A 73 7.07 -9.51 3.39
CA ILE A 73 5.82 -8.80 3.13
C ILE A 73 4.64 -9.76 3.25
N VAL A 74 3.54 -9.30 3.83
CA VAL A 74 2.29 -10.07 3.92
C VAL A 74 1.16 -9.40 3.15
N GLY A 75 0.37 -10.23 2.47
CA GLY A 75 -0.73 -9.76 1.63
C GLY A 75 -0.30 -8.90 0.44
N GLN A 76 -1.27 -8.18 -0.12
CA GLN A 76 -1.07 -7.20 -1.18
C GLN A 76 -0.63 -5.85 -0.58
N CYS A 77 0.22 -5.13 -1.30
CA CYS A 77 0.45 -3.72 -0.99
C CYS A 77 -0.70 -2.87 -1.55
N HIS A 78 -1.05 -1.80 -0.85
CA HIS A 78 -2.19 -0.97 -1.22
C HIS A 78 -1.76 0.44 -1.63
N PHE A 79 -2.49 1.03 -2.57
CA PHE A 79 -2.58 2.47 -2.63
C PHE A 79 -3.48 3.00 -1.51
N GLY A 80 -3.13 4.14 -0.95
CA GLY A 80 -3.92 4.81 0.07
C GLY A 80 -3.97 6.31 -0.09
N GLY A 81 -4.84 6.91 0.71
CA GLY A 81 -5.21 8.32 0.61
C GLY A 81 -6.21 8.60 -0.51
N LYS A 82 -6.68 9.85 -0.53
CA LYS A 82 -7.73 10.37 -1.41
C LYS A 82 -7.43 10.22 -2.91
N ASP A 83 -6.16 10.39 -3.28
CA ASP A 83 -5.70 10.39 -4.66
C ASP A 83 -4.61 9.33 -4.91
N ASP A 84 -4.64 8.25 -4.11
CA ASP A 84 -3.65 7.17 -4.14
C ASP A 84 -2.22 7.70 -3.94
N GLN A 85 -2.08 8.76 -3.14
CA GLN A 85 -0.79 9.41 -2.90
C GLN A 85 0.12 8.60 -1.98
N PHE A 86 -0.41 7.59 -1.29
CA PHE A 86 0.37 6.73 -0.41
C PHE A 86 0.50 5.32 -0.99
N VAL A 87 1.60 4.66 -0.65
CA VAL A 87 1.77 3.21 -0.82
C VAL A 87 1.94 2.59 0.56
N LEU A 88 1.21 1.51 0.83
CA LEU A 88 1.19 0.81 2.10
C LEU A 88 1.64 -0.63 1.93
N CYS A 89 2.49 -1.08 2.84
CA CYS A 89 2.98 -2.46 2.89
C CYS A 89 3.04 -2.92 4.34
N ALA A 90 2.57 -4.14 4.62
CA ALA A 90 2.75 -4.77 5.93
C ALA A 90 3.87 -5.81 5.86
N GLY A 91 4.76 -5.75 6.84
CA GLY A 91 5.72 -6.80 7.16
C GLY A 91 5.10 -7.81 8.12
N LYS A 92 5.47 -9.08 7.95
CA LYS A 92 5.01 -10.20 8.76
C LYS A 92 5.27 -9.99 10.24
N ALA A 93 6.39 -9.36 10.59
CA ALA A 93 6.78 -9.09 11.97
C ALA A 93 5.91 -8.02 12.67
N GLY A 94 4.98 -7.38 11.96
CA GLY A 94 4.05 -6.40 12.51
C GLY A 94 4.35 -4.94 12.18
N ASP A 95 5.39 -4.68 11.40
CA ASP A 95 5.69 -3.37 10.87
C ASP A 95 4.79 -3.01 9.69
N VAL A 96 4.28 -1.77 9.65
CA VAL A 96 3.55 -1.24 8.48
C VAL A 96 4.30 -0.03 7.96
N HIS A 97 4.68 -0.06 6.69
CA HIS A 97 5.41 1.00 6.01
C HIS A 97 4.45 1.79 5.13
N ILE A 98 4.58 3.12 5.19
CA ILE A 98 3.78 4.06 4.42
C ILE A 98 4.74 5.01 3.71
N TRP A 99 4.72 4.99 2.37
CA TRP A 99 5.52 5.88 1.53
C TRP A 99 4.66 6.88 0.81
N ASP A 100 5.23 8.03 0.50
CA ASP A 100 4.73 8.91 -0.55
C ASP A 100 4.95 8.24 -1.91
N ARG A 101 3.89 8.12 -2.72
CA ARG A 101 3.92 7.42 -4.01
C ARG A 101 4.87 8.09 -5.01
N GLU A 102 4.89 9.42 -5.04
CA GLU A 102 5.55 10.20 -6.09
C GLU A 102 7.06 10.37 -5.84
N THR A 103 7.45 10.51 -4.57
CA THR A 103 8.84 10.72 -4.17
C THR A 103 9.50 9.43 -3.70
N ALA A 104 8.72 8.38 -3.46
CA ALA A 104 9.15 7.14 -2.79
C ALA A 104 9.76 7.36 -1.40
N ALA A 105 9.51 8.52 -0.78
CA ALA A 105 9.96 8.82 0.57
C ALA A 105 9.16 8.00 1.58
N LEU A 106 9.84 7.33 2.50
CA LEU A 106 9.18 6.67 3.63
C LEU A 106 8.66 7.75 4.58
N LEU A 107 7.34 7.90 4.67
CA LEU A 107 6.69 8.88 5.52
C LEU A 107 6.55 8.34 6.94
N HIS A 108 6.01 7.14 7.07
CA HIS A 108 5.77 6.50 8.36
C HIS A 108 6.14 5.02 8.35
N CYS A 109 6.55 4.55 9.53
CA CYS A 109 6.78 3.14 9.80
C CYS A 109 6.17 2.85 11.16
N ILE A 110 4.96 2.29 11.15
CA ILE A 110 4.30 1.79 12.35
C ILE A 110 5.08 0.56 12.79
N ARG A 111 5.60 0.59 14.02
CA ARG A 111 6.40 -0.51 14.56
C ARG A 111 5.51 -1.56 15.20
N PRO A 112 5.92 -2.84 15.18
CA PRO A 112 5.20 -3.86 15.91
C PRO A 112 5.16 -3.52 17.39
N GLN A 113 3.99 -3.70 18.00
CA GLN A 113 3.79 -3.49 19.44
C GLN A 113 4.19 -4.73 20.26
N ASN A 114 4.16 -5.91 19.63
CA ASN A 114 4.47 -7.18 20.26
C ASN A 114 5.93 -7.56 20.03
N ALA A 115 6.43 -8.50 20.84
CA ALA A 115 7.71 -9.14 20.59
C ALA A 115 7.70 -9.89 19.24
N PRO A 116 8.86 -10.02 18.56
CA PRO A 116 8.95 -10.76 17.30
C PRO A 116 8.38 -12.18 17.40
N GLY A 117 7.62 -12.61 16.39
CA GLY A 117 6.98 -13.92 16.35
C GLY A 117 5.67 -14.04 17.14
N VAL A 118 5.26 -12.99 17.86
CA VAL A 118 3.97 -12.93 18.55
C VAL A 118 3.02 -12.00 17.78
N GLY A 119 1.97 -12.58 17.23
CA GLY A 119 0.98 -11.82 16.49
C GLY A 119 1.49 -11.34 15.13
N ASP A 120 2.25 -12.20 14.43
CA ASP A 120 2.63 -11.98 13.04
C ASP A 120 1.41 -11.57 12.20
N LEU A 121 1.58 -10.52 11.40
CA LEU A 121 0.52 -10.07 10.51
C LEU A 121 0.32 -11.09 9.40
N THR A 122 -0.93 -11.24 8.98
CA THR A 122 -1.35 -12.14 7.91
C THR A 122 -1.92 -11.36 6.73
N CYS A 123 -2.45 -10.15 6.98
CA CYS A 123 -3.01 -9.30 5.96
C CYS A 123 -3.04 -7.82 6.39
N ILE A 124 -3.18 -6.96 5.38
CA ILE A 124 -3.46 -5.53 5.50
C ILE A 124 -4.58 -5.17 4.52
N GLY A 125 -5.37 -4.16 4.85
CA GLY A 125 -6.37 -3.59 3.96
C GLY A 125 -6.49 -2.09 4.15
N TRP A 126 -6.58 -1.36 3.04
CA TRP A 126 -6.90 0.07 3.04
C TRP A 126 -8.40 0.30 2.84
N ASN A 127 -9.00 1.20 3.61
CA ASN A 127 -10.38 1.63 3.39
C ASN A 127 -10.42 2.67 2.27
N CYS A 128 -10.74 2.25 1.05
CA CYS A 128 -10.89 3.14 -0.09
C CYS A 128 -12.28 3.79 -0.22
N ALA A 129 -13.22 3.49 0.69
CA ALA A 129 -14.59 4.00 0.64
C ALA A 129 -14.76 5.40 1.25
N THR A 130 -13.80 5.84 2.07
CA THR A 130 -13.78 7.19 2.64
C THR A 130 -12.37 7.78 2.61
N ASP A 131 -12.31 9.10 2.47
CA ASP A 131 -11.08 9.89 2.57
C ASP A 131 -10.89 10.51 3.96
N ASP A 132 -11.94 10.51 4.80
CA ASP A 132 -11.94 11.06 6.15
C ASP A 132 -12.92 10.28 7.06
N PRO A 133 -12.45 9.67 8.16
CA PRO A 133 -11.04 9.50 8.46
C PRO A 133 -10.40 8.50 7.50
N MET A 134 -9.11 8.69 7.24
CA MET A 134 -8.32 7.68 6.54
C MET A 134 -8.15 6.47 7.46
N MET A 135 -8.41 5.27 6.95
CA MET A 135 -8.38 4.05 7.75
C MET A 135 -7.65 2.90 7.05
N LEU A 136 -6.92 2.12 7.83
CA LEU A 136 -6.40 0.81 7.43
C LEU A 136 -6.60 -0.22 8.52
N ALA A 137 -6.66 -1.49 8.13
CA ALA A 137 -6.80 -2.62 9.02
C ALA A 137 -5.63 -3.60 8.82
N THR A 138 -5.15 -4.21 9.90
CA THR A 138 -4.23 -5.34 9.84
C THR A 138 -4.78 -6.53 10.60
N GLY A 139 -4.74 -7.71 10.00
CA GLY A 139 -5.09 -8.97 10.66
C GLY A 139 -3.83 -9.72 11.11
N SER A 140 -3.93 -10.39 12.25
CA SER A 140 -2.81 -11.12 12.85
C SER A 140 -3.16 -12.59 13.11
N HIS A 141 -2.13 -13.44 13.17
CA HIS A 141 -2.28 -14.85 13.52
C HIS A 141 -2.78 -15.07 14.96
N ASP A 142 -2.65 -14.07 15.84
CA ASP A 142 -3.18 -14.12 17.21
C ASP A 142 -4.70 -13.87 17.30
N GLY A 143 -5.38 -13.74 16.16
CA GLY A 143 -6.82 -13.48 16.07
C GLY A 143 -7.20 -12.02 16.28
N THR A 144 -6.23 -11.11 16.44
CA THR A 144 -6.50 -9.68 16.55
C THR A 144 -6.61 -9.01 15.19
N ILE A 145 -7.52 -8.02 15.13
CA ILE A 145 -7.59 -7.04 14.04
C ILE A 145 -7.31 -5.67 14.64
N ARG A 146 -6.31 -4.98 14.08
CA ARG A 146 -5.98 -3.62 14.48
C ARG A 146 -6.48 -2.64 13.42
N ILE A 147 -7.19 -1.61 13.86
CA ILE A 147 -7.64 -0.51 13.02
C ILE A 147 -6.83 0.73 13.37
N TYR A 148 -6.24 1.34 12.33
CA TYR A 148 -5.56 2.61 12.41
C TYR A 148 -6.41 3.64 11.68
N SER A 149 -6.60 4.79 12.30
CA SER A 149 -7.44 5.86 11.76
C SER A 149 -6.83 7.21 12.07
N THR A 150 -6.88 8.13 11.11
CA THR A 150 -6.67 9.55 11.43
C THR A 150 -7.79 10.03 12.35
N ALA A 151 -7.49 11.01 13.20
CA ALA A 151 -8.54 11.67 13.97
C ALA A 151 -9.54 12.35 13.02
N PRO A 152 -10.85 12.34 13.32
CA PRO A 152 -11.82 13.17 12.63
C PRO A 152 -11.39 14.63 12.74
N ARG A 153 -11.60 15.43 11.69
CA ARG A 153 -11.23 16.86 11.67
C ARG A 153 -12.11 17.77 12.55
N ASP A 154 -12.85 17.23 13.51
CA ASP A 154 -13.81 17.99 14.30
C ASP A 154 -13.13 18.71 15.47
N GLY A 155 -12.86 20.00 15.29
CA GLY A 155 -12.66 20.96 16.40
C GLY A 155 -11.39 21.81 16.38
N GLN A 156 -10.96 22.34 15.24
CA GLN A 156 -10.07 23.51 15.27
C GLN A 156 -10.91 24.71 15.72
N SER A 157 -11.06 24.87 17.04
CA SER A 157 -11.42 26.16 17.63
C SER A 157 -10.26 27.12 17.33
N ASP A 158 -10.59 28.27 16.75
CA ASP A 158 -9.70 29.42 16.59
C ASP A 158 -9.27 29.93 17.97
N ASP A 159 -8.34 29.23 18.63
CA ASP A 159 -7.62 29.75 19.79
C ASP A 159 -6.12 29.65 19.51
N GLU A 160 -5.54 30.82 19.24
CA GLU A 160 -4.09 31.02 19.26
C GLU A 160 -3.55 30.62 20.63
N SER A 161 -2.85 29.49 20.70
CA SER A 161 -1.75 29.35 21.66
C SER A 161 -0.70 28.39 21.12
N TYR A 162 0.49 28.94 20.86
CA TYR A 162 1.74 28.23 20.67
C TYR A 162 1.99 27.28 21.84
N LEU A 163 1.79 25.97 21.67
CA LEU A 163 2.55 24.92 22.38
C LEU A 163 2.57 23.62 21.54
N GLU A 164 3.74 23.01 21.49
CA GLU A 164 4.05 21.76 20.79
C GLU A 164 3.07 20.64 21.19
N HIS A 165 2.34 20.08 20.21
CA HIS A 165 1.52 18.89 20.44
C HIS A 165 1.86 17.79 19.43
N THR A 166 2.45 16.74 19.98
CA THR A 166 2.74 15.44 19.39
C THR A 166 1.45 14.80 18.87
N GLU A 167 1.35 14.55 17.56
CA GLU A 167 0.23 13.80 16.96
C GLU A 167 0.12 12.40 17.57
N GLY A 168 -0.96 12.15 18.31
CA GLY A 168 -1.28 10.85 18.88
C GLY A 168 -1.99 9.97 17.86
N ASP A 169 -1.27 9.01 17.29
CA ASP A 169 -1.83 7.97 16.42
C ASP A 169 -2.82 7.09 17.22
N ARG A 170 -4.11 7.09 16.86
CA ARG A 170 -5.14 6.31 17.57
C ARG A 170 -5.17 4.90 17.00
N THR A 171 -4.54 3.95 17.69
CA THR A 171 -4.73 2.51 17.42
C THR A 171 -5.91 1.98 18.23
N THR A 172 -6.92 1.40 17.56
CA THR A 172 -7.99 0.65 18.24
C THR A 172 -7.82 -0.83 17.96
N ASN A 173 -7.68 -1.64 19.01
CA ASN A 173 -7.51 -3.09 18.92
C ASN A 173 -8.87 -3.79 19.11
N TYR A 174 -9.26 -4.63 18.16
CA TYR A 174 -10.40 -5.54 18.30
C TYR A 174 -9.88 -6.98 18.35
N SER A 175 -10.24 -7.72 19.39
CA SER A 175 -9.92 -9.15 19.54
C SER A 175 -11.20 -9.97 19.52
N VAL A 176 -11.44 -10.75 18.47
CA VAL A 176 -12.59 -11.65 18.42
C VAL A 176 -12.15 -12.99 19.01
N HIS A 177 -12.49 -13.23 20.27
CA HIS A 177 -12.29 -14.55 20.87
C HIS A 177 -13.46 -15.43 20.47
N SER A 178 -13.26 -16.36 19.54
CA SER A 178 -14.22 -17.44 19.35
C SER A 178 -14.13 -18.35 20.57
N GLY A 179 -15.14 -18.27 21.45
CA GLY A 179 -15.39 -19.29 22.46
C GLY A 179 -15.55 -20.66 21.80
N GLY A 180 -14.95 -21.68 22.41
CA GLY A 180 -14.77 -23.03 21.85
C GLY A 180 -16.03 -23.86 21.62
#